data_AF-A0A0J6F941-F1
#
_entry.id   AF-A0A0J6F941-F1
#
_cell.length_a   1.000
_cell.length_b   1.000
_cell.length_c   1.000
_cell.angle_alpha   90.00
_cell.angle_beta   90.00
_cell.angle_gamma   90.00
#
_symmetry.space_group_name_H-M   'P 1'
#
loop_
_entity.id
_entity.type
_entity.pdbx_description
1 polymer ?
#
loop_
_entity_poly.entity_id
_entity_poly.type
_entity_poly.pdbx_seq_one_letter_code
_entity_poly.pdbx_strand_id
1 'polypeptide(L)'
;MKLISNLFLWGVFYMFPFTLYAQFTKGLSYRAETGVSFSGGEHNPFWLTANKQGLSSIEKNNGYLRAGIFRELENDKRFSYAFGADLAVAYNFTSTFVVQQLYADLKYRCLGLSIGSKERYGEFNNPLLSSGGLTFSGNARPVPQVRIGIPEYTLVPGTKGWLAFKGHIAYGMFTDDGWQKDFIKPGGKHTEHVLYHSKNLYVKIGNREKFPLIFEGGLEMAAQF
;
A
#
# COMPACT_ATOMS: atom_id res chain seq x y z
N MET A 1 5.80 -23.76 -58.26
CA MET A 1 5.54 -24.67 -57.12
C MET A 1 6.22 -24.09 -55.89
N LYS A 2 5.45 -23.46 -55.01
CA LYS A 2 5.11 -23.93 -53.66
C LYS A 2 6.30 -23.74 -52.67
N LEU A 3 6.20 -22.71 -51.81
CA LEU A 3 5.78 -22.85 -50.39
C LEU A 3 6.89 -23.55 -49.60
N ILE A 4 7.65 -22.89 -48.70
CA ILE A 4 7.19 -22.41 -47.39
C ILE A 4 8.14 -21.31 -46.87
N SER A 5 7.59 -20.11 -46.78
CA SER A 5 8.04 -19.02 -45.92
C SER A 5 7.44 -19.24 -44.52
N ASN A 6 8.09 -18.70 -43.49
CA ASN A 6 7.54 -18.42 -42.15
C ASN A 6 7.29 -19.63 -41.23
N LEU A 7 8.35 -20.06 -40.55
CA LEU A 7 8.24 -20.84 -39.31
C LEU A 7 9.35 -20.48 -38.31
N PHE A 8 9.73 -19.20 -38.25
CA PHE A 8 10.25 -18.65 -37.00
C PHE A 8 9.03 -18.37 -36.13
N LEU A 9 8.76 -19.34 -35.26
CA LEU A 9 7.77 -19.29 -34.19
C LEU A 9 7.79 -17.93 -33.51
N TRP A 10 6.81 -17.10 -33.89
CA TRP A 10 6.29 -16.02 -33.08
C TRP A 10 5.70 -16.63 -31.81
N GLY A 11 6.56 -16.97 -30.86
CA GLY A 11 6.20 -17.15 -29.46
C GLY A 11 5.92 -15.79 -28.84
N VAL A 12 4.94 -15.05 -29.39
CA VAL A 12 4.36 -13.91 -28.67
C VAL A 12 3.51 -14.50 -27.58
N PHE A 13 4.16 -14.77 -26.45
CA PHE A 13 3.48 -14.81 -25.17
C PHE A 13 2.93 -13.40 -24.96
N TYR A 14 1.68 -13.19 -25.38
CA TYR A 14 0.87 -12.05 -24.95
C TYR A 14 0.67 -12.18 -23.43
N MET A 15 1.69 -11.85 -22.64
CA MET A 15 1.51 -11.54 -21.22
C MET A 15 0.88 -10.16 -21.15
N PHE A 16 -0.41 -10.08 -21.43
CA PHE A 16 -1.20 -8.99 -20.90
C PHE A 16 -0.99 -8.97 -19.37
N PRO A 17 -0.75 -7.79 -18.75
CA PRO A 17 -0.73 -7.67 -17.31
C PRO A 17 -2.15 -7.98 -16.80
N PHE A 18 -2.40 -9.23 -16.45
CA PHE A 18 -3.62 -9.66 -15.80
C PHE A 18 -3.45 -9.47 -14.29
N THR A 19 -4.28 -8.62 -13.70
CA THR A 19 -4.54 -8.69 -12.26
C THR A 19 -5.67 -9.69 -12.06
N LEU A 20 -5.36 -10.88 -11.54
CA LEU A 20 -6.37 -11.87 -11.20
C LEU A 20 -6.72 -11.73 -9.71
N TYR A 21 -7.99 -11.50 -9.43
CA TYR A 21 -8.56 -11.62 -8.09
C TYR A 21 -9.37 -12.90 -8.01
N ALA A 22 -9.02 -13.80 -7.09
CA ALA A 22 -9.78 -15.02 -6.84
C ALA A 22 -10.16 -15.12 -5.36
N GLN A 23 -11.40 -15.53 -5.10
CA GLN A 23 -11.94 -15.76 -3.75
C GLN A 23 -12.46 -17.20 -3.67
N PHE A 24 -11.68 -18.11 -3.09
CA PHE A 24 -12.04 -19.53 -2.95
C PHE A 24 -12.71 -19.84 -1.60
N THR A 25 -12.60 -18.96 -0.61
CA THR A 25 -13.15 -19.18 0.75
C THR A 25 -13.71 -17.86 1.27
N LYS A 26 -14.84 -17.93 1.99
CA LYS A 26 -15.49 -16.76 2.59
C LYS A 26 -14.48 -16.04 3.51
N GLY A 27 -14.04 -14.85 3.10
CA GLY A 27 -13.08 -14.02 3.83
C GLY A 27 -11.60 -14.17 3.47
N LEU A 28 -11.20 -15.05 2.53
CA LEU A 28 -9.82 -15.15 2.04
C LEU A 28 -9.73 -14.78 0.56
N SER A 29 -8.86 -13.83 0.24
CA SER A 29 -8.61 -13.32 -1.09
C SER A 29 -7.17 -13.59 -1.52
N TYR A 30 -7.00 -13.87 -2.80
CA TYR A 30 -5.70 -14.10 -3.42
C TYR A 30 -5.48 -13.04 -4.49
N ARG A 31 -4.24 -12.57 -4.58
CA ARG A 31 -3.80 -11.63 -5.60
C ARG A 31 -2.62 -12.23 -6.35
N ALA A 32 -2.67 -12.18 -7.67
CA ALA A 32 -1.52 -12.40 -8.54
C ALA A 32 -1.41 -11.21 -9.50
N GLU A 33 -0.22 -10.65 -9.60
CA GLU A 33 0.06 -9.49 -10.43
C GLU A 33 1.42 -9.66 -11.11
N THR A 34 1.50 -9.27 -12.38
CA THR A 34 2.76 -9.18 -13.12
C THR A 34 2.83 -7.84 -13.81
N GLY A 35 4.01 -7.25 -13.85
CA GLY A 35 4.27 -5.99 -14.54
C GLY A 35 5.59 -6.06 -15.26
N VAL A 36 5.62 -5.62 -16.52
CA VAL A 36 6.82 -5.52 -17.35
C VAL A 36 6.88 -4.16 -18.01
N SER A 37 8.06 -3.56 -18.06
CA SER A 37 8.31 -2.27 -18.72
C SER A 37 9.51 -2.40 -19.63
N PHE A 38 9.36 -1.96 -20.88
CA PHE A 38 10.40 -1.91 -21.89
C PHE A 38 10.57 -0.47 -22.37
N SER A 39 11.79 0.05 -22.34
CA SER A 39 12.11 1.40 -22.82
C SER A 39 13.18 1.34 -23.91
N GLY A 40 13.08 2.22 -24.91
CA GLY A 40 14.14 2.42 -25.91
C GLY A 40 15.30 3.28 -25.37
N GLY A 41 15.03 4.16 -24.41
CA GLY A 41 16.00 5.09 -23.80
C GLY A 41 16.80 4.46 -22.66
N GLU A 42 17.46 5.28 -21.84
CA GLU A 42 18.24 4.80 -20.68
C GLU A 42 17.35 4.46 -19.47
N HIS A 43 16.20 5.11 -19.33
CA HIS A 43 15.30 4.98 -18.18
C HIS A 43 13.84 4.77 -18.58
N ASN A 44 13.04 4.24 -17.66
CA ASN A 44 11.59 4.14 -17.81
C ASN A 44 10.88 5.48 -17.47
N PRO A 45 9.87 5.90 -18.24
CA PRO A 45 9.07 7.08 -17.92
C PRO A 45 8.44 7.02 -16.54
N PHE A 46 8.48 8.14 -15.81
CA PHE A 46 8.01 8.24 -14.42
C PHE A 46 6.54 7.77 -14.21
N TRP A 47 5.64 8.08 -15.15
CA TRP A 47 4.23 7.67 -15.01
C TRP A 47 4.01 6.15 -15.08
N LEU A 48 4.97 5.37 -15.61
CA LEU A 48 4.91 3.90 -15.59
C LEU A 48 5.38 3.31 -14.24
N THR A 49 6.03 4.12 -13.41
CA THR A 49 6.64 3.70 -12.14
C THR A 49 5.93 4.27 -10.91
N ALA A 50 5.07 5.28 -11.09
CA ALA A 50 4.27 5.91 -10.04
C ALA A 50 3.08 5.04 -9.55
N ASN A 51 2.60 5.34 -8.35
CA ASN A 51 1.44 4.75 -7.67
C ASN A 51 1.51 3.23 -7.46
N LYS A 52 2.72 2.67 -7.36
CA LYS A 52 2.99 1.23 -7.15
C LYS A 52 3.45 0.87 -5.73
N GLN A 53 3.18 1.73 -4.75
CA GLN A 53 3.56 1.51 -3.33
C GLN A 53 5.06 1.19 -3.17
N GLY A 54 5.90 1.90 -3.93
CA GLY A 54 7.36 1.70 -3.94
C GLY A 54 7.84 0.39 -4.59
N LEU A 55 6.94 -0.42 -5.17
CA LEU A 55 7.26 -1.59 -5.98
C LEU A 55 7.45 -1.17 -7.45
N SER A 56 8.50 -0.41 -7.72
CA SER A 56 8.84 0.04 -9.07
C SER A 56 10.35 0.18 -9.27
N SER A 57 10.76 0.35 -10.53
CA SER A 57 12.14 0.61 -10.93
C SER A 57 12.19 1.60 -12.10
N ILE A 58 13.23 2.43 -12.12
CA ILE A 58 13.52 3.38 -13.20
C ILE A 58 14.44 2.79 -14.29
N GLU A 59 15.00 1.60 -14.06
CA GLU A 59 15.88 0.92 -15.02
C GLU A 59 15.15 0.59 -16.32
N LYS A 60 15.86 0.67 -17.45
CA LYS A 60 15.34 0.55 -18.83
C LYS A 60 14.36 -0.59 -19.06
N ASN A 61 14.78 -1.82 -18.74
CA ASN A 61 13.98 -3.02 -18.89
C ASN A 61 13.83 -3.64 -17.50
N ASN A 62 12.61 -3.64 -16.99
CA ASN A 62 12.34 -4.18 -15.67
C ASN A 62 11.00 -4.93 -15.64
N GLY A 63 10.83 -5.73 -14.61
CA GLY A 63 9.57 -6.39 -14.40
C GLY A 63 9.50 -7.05 -13.04
N TYR A 64 8.31 -7.47 -12.66
CA TYR A 64 8.07 -8.17 -11.41
C TYR A 64 6.89 -9.14 -11.55
N LEU A 65 6.94 -10.16 -10.71
CA LEU A 65 5.84 -11.06 -10.42
C LEU A 65 5.54 -10.96 -8.93
N ARG A 66 4.28 -10.71 -8.58
CA ARG A 66 3.80 -10.53 -7.22
C ARG A 66 2.65 -11.48 -6.93
N ALA A 67 2.66 -12.08 -5.75
CA ALA A 67 1.58 -12.93 -5.27
C ALA A 67 1.32 -12.65 -3.80
N GLY A 68 0.03 -12.60 -3.43
CA GLY A 68 -0.39 -12.32 -2.07
C GLY A 68 -1.64 -13.05 -1.65
N ILE A 69 -1.76 -13.24 -0.33
CA ILE A 69 -2.89 -13.86 0.36
C ILE A 69 -3.34 -12.88 1.43
N PHE A 70 -4.63 -12.54 1.44
CA PHE A 70 -5.20 -11.59 2.38
C PHE A 70 -6.50 -12.10 2.96
N ARG A 71 -6.63 -11.95 4.27
CA ARG A 71 -7.89 -12.03 4.97
C ARG A 71 -8.28 -10.65 5.46
N GLU A 72 -9.51 -10.25 5.19
CA GLU A 72 -10.05 -8.95 5.62
C GLU A 72 -10.75 -9.02 6.98
N LEU A 73 -10.92 -7.85 7.60
CA LEU A 73 -11.68 -7.72 8.84
C LEU A 73 -13.18 -7.91 8.57
N GLU A 74 -13.80 -8.69 9.44
CA GLU A 74 -15.25 -8.88 9.49
C GLU A 74 -15.88 -7.71 10.27
N ASN A 75 -16.71 -6.93 9.59
CA ASN A 75 -17.26 -5.69 10.15
C ASN A 75 -18.44 -5.91 11.10
N ASP A 76 -19.16 -7.01 10.93
CA ASP A 76 -20.31 -7.46 11.71
C ASP A 76 -19.94 -7.96 13.12
N LYS A 77 -18.68 -8.39 13.31
CA LYS A 77 -18.22 -8.98 14.57
C LYS A 77 -17.56 -7.96 15.49
N ARG A 78 -17.81 -8.12 16.79
CA ARG A 78 -17.14 -7.35 17.85
C ARG A 78 -15.64 -7.65 17.91
N PHE A 79 -15.25 -8.90 17.71
CA PHE A 79 -13.86 -9.29 17.58
C PHE A 79 -13.63 -9.79 16.17
N SER A 80 -12.61 -9.27 15.50
CA SER A 80 -12.21 -9.71 14.17
C SER A 80 -10.70 -9.62 14.01
N TYR A 81 -10.17 -10.34 13.04
CA TYR A 81 -8.77 -10.32 12.69
C TYR A 81 -8.58 -10.39 11.18
N ALA A 82 -7.50 -9.79 10.73
CA ALA A 82 -7.07 -9.78 9.35
C ALA A 82 -5.58 -10.06 9.30
N PHE A 83 -5.12 -10.58 8.17
CA PHE A 83 -3.70 -10.74 7.92
C PHE A 83 -3.45 -10.65 6.42
N GLY A 84 -2.23 -10.30 6.06
CA GLY A 84 -1.79 -10.25 4.68
C GLY A 84 -0.34 -10.66 4.57
N ALA A 85 -0.04 -11.48 3.56
CA ALA A 85 1.31 -11.79 3.13
C ALA A 85 1.38 -11.61 1.62
N ASP A 86 2.32 -10.79 1.16
CA ASP A 86 2.43 -10.35 -0.22
C ASP A 86 3.90 -10.19 -0.60
N LEU A 87 4.31 -11.02 -1.55
CA LEU A 87 5.70 -11.19 -1.93
C LEU A 87 5.84 -10.90 -3.42
N ALA A 88 6.94 -10.27 -3.77
CA ALA A 88 7.30 -10.03 -5.16
C ALA A 88 8.73 -10.49 -5.46
N VAL A 89 8.89 -11.03 -6.66
CA VAL A 89 10.19 -11.27 -7.29
C VAL A 89 10.31 -10.28 -8.44
N ALA A 90 11.39 -9.52 -8.46
CA ALA A 90 11.60 -8.43 -9.40
C ALA A 90 12.93 -8.56 -10.13
N TYR A 91 12.95 -8.08 -11.37
CA TYR A 91 14.12 -8.02 -12.24
C TYR A 91 14.47 -6.56 -12.52
N ASN A 92 15.75 -6.20 -12.36
CA ASN A 92 16.26 -4.83 -12.44
C ASN A 92 15.53 -3.85 -11.50
N PHE A 93 15.21 -4.31 -10.30
CA PHE A 93 14.80 -3.46 -9.18
C PHE A 93 15.97 -3.36 -8.20
N THR A 94 15.90 -2.44 -7.23
CA THR A 94 16.89 -2.35 -6.13
C THR A 94 17.03 -3.66 -5.34
N SER A 95 16.00 -4.51 -5.33
CA SER A 95 16.04 -5.81 -4.67
C SER A 95 15.29 -6.84 -5.52
N THR A 96 15.86 -8.03 -5.68
CA THR A 96 15.25 -9.14 -6.43
C THR A 96 14.05 -9.73 -5.69
N PHE A 97 14.13 -9.86 -4.36
CA PHE A 97 13.04 -10.36 -3.54
C PHE A 97 12.51 -9.23 -2.66
N VAL A 98 11.21 -8.99 -2.69
CA VAL A 98 10.54 -7.90 -1.98
C VAL A 98 9.39 -8.45 -1.16
N VAL A 99 9.41 -8.20 0.14
CA VAL A 99 8.24 -8.37 1.01
C VAL A 99 7.43 -7.09 0.92
N GLN A 100 6.37 -7.09 0.12
CA GLN A 100 5.58 -5.90 -0.13
C GLN A 100 4.60 -5.63 1.01
N GLN A 101 3.96 -6.68 1.53
CA GLN A 101 3.12 -6.60 2.73
C GLN A 101 3.31 -7.86 3.57
N LEU A 102 3.43 -7.66 4.88
CA LEU A 102 3.39 -8.73 5.87
C LEU A 102 2.87 -8.14 7.17
N TYR A 103 1.61 -8.46 7.49
CA TYR A 103 0.94 -7.85 8.63
C TYR A 103 -0.13 -8.75 9.25
N ALA A 104 -0.48 -8.43 10.49
CA ALA A 104 -1.66 -8.91 11.19
C ALA A 104 -2.40 -7.72 11.82
N ASP A 105 -3.72 -7.72 11.69
CA ASP A 105 -4.61 -6.76 12.32
C ASP A 105 -5.58 -7.48 13.27
N LEU A 106 -5.86 -6.84 14.40
CA LEU A 106 -6.86 -7.24 15.37
C LEU A 106 -7.84 -6.09 15.59
N LYS A 107 -9.12 -6.42 15.64
CA LYS A 107 -10.20 -5.48 15.92
C LYS A 107 -10.97 -5.95 17.13
N TYR A 108 -11.18 -5.05 18.09
CA TYR A 108 -12.13 -5.22 19.18
C TYR A 108 -13.04 -3.99 19.29
N ARG A 109 -14.31 -4.17 18.93
CA ARG A 109 -15.32 -3.10 18.80
C ARG A 109 -14.84 -2.01 17.83
N CYS A 110 -14.63 -0.79 18.32
CA CYS A 110 -14.09 0.34 17.56
C CYS A 110 -12.56 0.42 17.60
N LEU A 111 -11.89 -0.35 18.46
CA LEU A 111 -10.43 -0.33 18.58
C LEU A 111 -9.81 -1.29 17.57
N GLY A 112 -8.75 -0.84 16.91
CA GLY A 112 -7.93 -1.61 16.00
C GLY A 112 -6.47 -1.58 16.43
N LEU A 113 -5.80 -2.72 16.29
CA LEU A 113 -4.36 -2.91 16.40
C LEU A 113 -3.87 -3.49 15.08
N SER A 114 -2.79 -2.95 14.54
CA SER A 114 -2.18 -3.38 13.28
C SER A 114 -0.68 -3.49 13.49
N ILE A 115 -0.11 -4.64 13.18
CA ILE A 115 1.32 -4.93 13.36
C ILE A 115 1.89 -5.41 12.04
N GLY A 116 2.96 -4.77 11.59
CA GLY A 116 3.71 -5.15 10.40
C GLY A 116 3.66 -4.11 9.28
N SER A 117 4.10 -4.53 8.10
CA SER A 117 4.12 -3.71 6.89
C SER A 117 2.83 -3.93 6.10
N LYS A 118 2.05 -2.87 5.93
CA LYS A 118 0.73 -2.90 5.28
C LYS A 118 0.54 -1.64 4.46
N GLU A 119 0.14 -1.79 3.20
CA GLU A 119 -0.23 -0.70 2.31
C GLU A 119 -1.41 0.07 2.90
N ARG A 120 -1.27 1.39 2.99
CA ARG A 120 -2.27 2.27 3.58
C ARG A 120 -2.43 3.50 2.71
N TYR A 121 -3.68 3.86 2.45
CA TYR A 121 -4.06 5.01 1.65
C TYR A 121 -4.45 6.17 2.57
N GLY A 122 -4.37 7.40 2.04
CA GLY A 122 -4.79 8.57 2.79
C GLY A 122 -6.31 8.63 2.92
N GLU A 123 -6.79 9.42 3.88
CA GLU A 123 -8.21 9.44 4.21
C GLU A 123 -9.07 10.13 3.13
N PHE A 124 -8.61 11.30 2.68
CA PHE A 124 -9.35 12.14 1.75
C PHE A 124 -8.94 11.94 0.29
N ASN A 125 -7.93 11.12 0.02
CA ASN A 125 -7.45 10.88 -1.33
C ASN A 125 -8.04 9.59 -1.91
N ASN A 126 -8.37 9.63 -3.19
CA ASN A 126 -8.72 8.42 -3.92
C ASN A 126 -7.44 7.85 -4.55
N PRO A 127 -6.99 6.64 -4.19
CA PRO A 127 -5.72 6.12 -4.68
C PRO A 127 -5.65 5.85 -6.19
N LEU A 128 -6.80 5.76 -6.86
CA LEU A 128 -6.88 5.55 -8.31
C LEU A 128 -7.04 6.84 -9.10
N LEU A 129 -7.62 7.87 -8.48
CA LEU A 129 -7.99 9.13 -9.16
C LEU A 129 -7.21 10.35 -8.64
N SER A 130 -6.38 10.17 -7.62
CA SER A 130 -5.55 11.22 -7.02
C SER A 130 -4.07 10.93 -7.20
N SER A 131 -3.25 11.97 -7.21
CA SER A 131 -1.79 11.88 -7.14
C SER A 131 -1.26 11.49 -5.74
N GLY A 132 -2.16 11.26 -4.77
CA GLY A 132 -1.81 10.94 -3.39
C GLY A 132 -1.89 12.16 -2.46
N GLY A 133 -1.62 11.93 -1.17
CA GLY A 133 -1.58 12.98 -0.16
C GLY A 133 -0.18 13.55 0.01
N LEU A 134 -0.09 14.74 0.59
CA LEU A 134 1.19 15.39 0.89
C LEU A 134 1.99 14.64 1.97
N THR A 135 1.29 14.11 2.98
CA THR A 135 1.92 13.34 4.07
C THR A 135 2.15 11.88 3.68
N PHE A 136 1.14 11.23 3.09
CA PHE A 136 1.22 9.86 2.59
C PHE A 136 0.74 9.77 1.16
N SER A 137 1.56 9.16 0.31
CA SER A 137 1.24 8.86 -1.09
C SER A 137 1.53 7.39 -1.40
N GLY A 138 0.93 6.88 -2.46
CA GLY A 138 1.13 5.49 -2.92
C GLY A 138 2.46 5.26 -3.64
N ASN A 139 3.50 6.04 -3.35
CA ASN A 139 4.80 5.98 -4.05
C ASN A 139 5.94 5.42 -3.20
N ALA A 140 5.72 5.19 -1.90
CA ALA A 140 6.71 4.60 -1.00
C ALA A 140 6.29 3.20 -0.56
N ARG A 141 7.27 2.38 -0.18
CA ARG A 141 6.98 1.05 0.39
C ARG A 141 6.33 1.21 1.77
N PRO A 142 5.46 0.27 2.18
CA PRO A 142 4.79 0.43 3.46
C PRO A 142 5.76 0.24 4.63
N VAL A 143 5.80 1.22 5.53
CA VAL A 143 6.65 1.19 6.72
C VAL A 143 6.13 0.12 7.70
N PRO A 144 6.96 -0.87 8.09
CA PRO A 144 6.64 -1.78 9.20
C PRO A 144 6.39 -0.99 10.47
N GLN A 145 5.21 -1.16 11.07
CA GLN A 145 4.82 -0.39 12.24
C GLN A 145 3.87 -1.17 13.15
N VAL A 146 3.83 -0.78 14.42
CA VAL A 146 2.73 -1.06 15.33
C VAL A 146 1.84 0.17 15.35
N ARG A 147 0.56 -0.02 15.02
CA ARG A 147 -0.46 1.02 14.97
C ARG A 147 -1.65 0.63 15.83
N ILE A 148 -2.07 1.53 16.70
CA ILE A 148 -3.30 1.40 17.49
C ILE A 148 -4.19 2.60 17.23
N GLY A 149 -5.50 2.38 17.19
CA GLY A 149 -6.44 3.47 17.00
C GLY A 149 -7.86 3.03 16.79
N ILE A 150 -8.66 3.95 16.27
CA ILE A 150 -10.01 3.73 15.79
C ILE A 150 -9.96 3.86 14.27
N PRO A 151 -9.98 2.75 13.52
CA PRO A 151 -9.76 2.77 12.07
C PRO A 151 -10.97 3.35 11.29
N GLU A 152 -12.17 3.16 11.85
CA GLU A 152 -13.44 3.56 11.23
C GLU A 152 -14.14 4.64 12.04
N TYR A 153 -14.87 5.54 11.37
CA TYR A 153 -15.65 6.57 12.04
C TYR A 153 -16.59 5.98 13.08
N THR A 154 -16.30 6.26 14.35
CA THR A 154 -17.06 5.76 15.49
C THR A 154 -17.87 6.91 16.09
N LEU A 155 -19.18 6.69 16.24
CA LEU A 155 -20.08 7.67 16.85
C LEU A 155 -19.70 7.93 18.30
N VAL A 156 -19.67 9.21 18.68
CA VAL A 156 -19.43 9.62 20.06
C VAL A 156 -20.71 9.40 20.88
N PRO A 157 -20.67 8.59 21.95
CA PRO A 157 -21.82 8.40 22.82
C PRO A 157 -22.35 9.74 23.35
N GLY A 158 -23.69 9.87 23.45
CA GLY A 158 -24.33 11.10 23.93
C GLY A 158 -24.55 12.19 22.87
N THR A 159 -23.94 12.09 21.69
CA THR A 159 -24.08 13.11 20.63
C THR A 159 -25.26 12.87 19.68
N LYS A 160 -26.11 11.87 19.97
CA LYS A 160 -27.31 11.54 19.16
C LYS A 160 -27.03 11.44 17.64
N GLY A 161 -25.87 10.88 17.29
CA GLY A 161 -25.46 10.67 15.90
C GLY A 161 -24.83 11.88 15.20
N TRP A 162 -24.57 12.98 15.91
CA TRP A 162 -24.03 14.20 15.29
C TRP A 162 -22.51 14.21 15.13
N LEU A 163 -21.79 13.46 15.98
CA LEU A 163 -20.34 13.48 16.03
C LEU A 163 -19.78 12.06 15.90
N ALA A 164 -18.85 11.88 14.96
CA ALA A 164 -18.02 10.69 14.89
C ALA A 164 -16.54 11.10 14.80
N PHE A 165 -15.67 10.25 15.28
CA PHE A 165 -14.23 10.44 15.12
C PHE A 165 -13.54 9.14 14.77
N LYS A 166 -12.35 9.28 14.20
CA LYS A 166 -11.41 8.20 13.99
C LYS A 166 -10.00 8.73 14.03
N GLY A 167 -9.04 7.84 14.21
CA GLY A 167 -7.65 8.25 14.26
C GLY A 167 -6.74 7.15 14.77
N HIS A 168 -5.44 7.34 14.63
CA HIS A 168 -4.44 6.39 15.08
C HIS A 168 -3.23 7.06 15.68
N ILE A 169 -2.46 6.26 16.39
CA ILE A 169 -1.05 6.48 16.70
C ILE A 169 -0.27 5.24 16.26
N ALA A 170 0.90 5.47 15.68
CA ALA A 170 1.78 4.42 15.18
C ALA A 170 3.24 4.73 15.45
N TYR A 171 4.00 3.67 15.68
CA TYR A 171 5.46 3.67 15.73
C TYR A 171 6.00 2.56 14.84
N GLY A 172 7.04 2.86 14.07
CA GLY A 172 7.65 1.94 13.14
C GLY A 172 9.11 2.25 12.89
N MET A 173 9.69 1.53 11.95
CA MET A 173 11.09 1.68 11.54
C MET A 173 11.16 1.65 10.03
N PHE A 174 12.00 2.51 9.46
CA PHE A 174 12.32 2.40 8.04
C PHE A 174 13.24 1.21 7.77
N THR A 175 13.28 0.77 6.52
CA THR A 175 14.00 -0.45 6.09
C THR A 175 14.96 -0.16 4.94
N ASP A 176 15.35 1.11 4.76
CA ASP A 176 16.16 1.60 3.65
C ASP A 176 17.63 1.82 4.01
N ASP A 177 18.08 1.46 5.22
CA ASP A 177 19.47 1.58 5.68
C ASP A 177 20.48 1.00 4.68
N GLY A 178 20.21 -0.18 4.13
CA GLY A 178 21.09 -0.81 3.12
C GLY A 178 21.16 0.01 1.83
N TRP A 179 20.01 0.50 1.36
CA TRP A 179 19.96 1.35 0.18
C TRP A 179 20.70 2.68 0.41
N GLN A 180 20.56 3.30 1.58
CA GLN A 180 21.29 4.53 1.89
C GLN A 180 22.80 4.32 1.87
N LYS A 181 23.30 3.20 2.42
CA LYS A 181 24.74 2.86 2.41
C LYS A 181 25.28 2.71 1.00
N ASP A 182 24.53 2.03 0.12
CA ASP A 182 24.97 1.77 -1.24
C ASP A 182 24.86 3.02 -2.14
N PHE A 183 23.86 3.86 -1.89
CA PHE A 183 23.61 5.07 -2.69
C PHE A 183 24.60 6.19 -2.38
N ILE A 184 25.14 6.23 -1.15
CA ILE A 184 25.96 7.34 -0.68
C ILE A 184 27.43 7.11 -1.00
N LYS A 185 28.10 8.18 -1.47
CA LYS A 185 29.54 8.14 -1.78
C LYS A 185 30.36 7.84 -0.51
N PRO A 186 31.53 7.18 -0.62
CA PRO A 186 32.40 6.95 0.53
C PRO A 186 32.66 8.23 1.34
N GLY A 187 32.37 8.19 2.65
CA GLY A 187 32.50 9.34 3.55
C GLY A 187 31.31 10.31 3.57
N GLY A 188 30.24 10.05 2.84
CA GLY A 188 28.99 10.81 2.92
C GLY A 188 28.23 10.55 4.23
N LYS A 189 27.36 11.49 4.60
CA LYS A 189 26.49 11.36 5.78
C LYS A 189 25.20 10.64 5.42
N HIS A 190 24.79 9.69 6.25
CA HIS A 190 23.53 8.96 6.15
C HIS A 190 22.94 8.72 7.54
N THR A 191 21.66 8.36 7.60
CA THR A 191 20.97 8.09 8.85
C THR A 191 20.49 6.65 8.86
N GLU A 192 20.94 5.88 9.84
CA GLU A 192 20.54 4.48 10.01
C GLU A 192 19.55 4.34 11.17
N HIS A 193 18.79 3.26 11.18
CA HIS A 193 17.84 2.94 12.24
C HIS A 193 16.80 4.04 12.46
N VAL A 194 16.42 4.75 11.39
CA VAL A 194 15.46 5.86 11.45
C VAL A 194 14.12 5.33 11.93
N LEU A 195 13.59 5.97 12.98
CA LEU A 195 12.31 5.64 13.54
C LEU A 195 11.22 6.48 12.90
N TYR A 196 10.03 5.88 12.82
CA TYR A 196 8.86 6.49 12.24
C TYR A 196 7.77 6.62 13.29
N HIS A 197 7.15 7.79 13.38
CA HIS A 197 5.95 8.03 14.19
C HIS A 197 4.87 8.68 13.33
N SER A 198 3.64 8.16 13.44
CA SER A 198 2.49 8.77 12.80
C SER A 198 1.31 8.87 13.75
N LYS A 199 0.60 9.98 13.66
CA LYS A 199 -0.67 10.19 14.36
C LYS A 199 -1.64 10.96 13.48
N ASN A 200 -2.92 10.64 13.61
CA ASN A 200 -3.97 11.45 13.01
C ASN A 200 -5.22 11.45 13.87
N LEU A 201 -6.06 12.44 13.64
CA LEU A 201 -7.38 12.55 14.20
C LEU A 201 -8.29 13.21 13.17
N TYR A 202 -9.35 12.50 12.80
CA TYR A 202 -10.39 12.99 11.93
C TYR A 202 -11.72 13.03 12.67
N VAL A 203 -12.50 14.06 12.37
CA VAL A 203 -13.80 14.34 12.98
C VAL A 203 -14.82 14.52 11.86
N LYS A 204 -15.98 13.94 12.08
CA LYS A 204 -17.15 14.01 11.21
C LYS A 204 -18.31 14.59 11.99
N ILE A 205 -18.86 15.70 11.49
CA ILE A 205 -19.94 16.46 12.10
C ILE A 205 -21.13 16.50 11.14
N GLY A 206 -22.25 15.93 11.55
CA GLY A 206 -23.49 15.94 10.77
C GLY A 206 -24.32 14.69 11.04
N ASN A 207 -25.62 14.81 10.83
CA ASN A 207 -26.57 13.70 10.97
C ASN A 207 -27.52 13.70 9.76
N ARG A 208 -27.29 12.79 8.81
CA ARG A 208 -28.07 12.67 7.56
C ARG A 208 -29.57 12.46 7.76
N GLU A 209 -29.99 11.90 8.89
CA GLU A 209 -31.41 11.71 9.20
C GLU A 209 -32.10 13.04 9.55
N LYS A 210 -31.34 14.05 9.99
CA LYS A 210 -31.85 15.34 10.44
C LYS A 210 -31.48 16.49 9.51
N PHE A 211 -30.30 16.42 8.91
CA PHE A 211 -29.75 17.45 8.04
C PHE A 211 -28.85 16.81 6.97
N PRO A 212 -29.01 17.15 5.68
CA PRO A 212 -28.34 16.43 4.60
C PRO A 212 -26.82 16.64 4.53
N LEU A 213 -26.29 17.70 5.14
CA LEU A 213 -24.86 17.99 5.09
C LEU A 213 -24.08 17.28 6.19
N ILE A 214 -22.90 16.79 5.81
CA ILE A 214 -21.88 16.26 6.71
C ILE A 214 -20.59 17.02 6.42
N PHE A 215 -19.97 17.53 7.48
CA PHE A 215 -18.64 18.11 7.45
C PHE A 215 -17.63 17.08 7.96
N GLU A 216 -16.52 16.95 7.26
CA GLU A 216 -15.45 16.03 7.60
C GLU A 216 -14.12 16.77 7.52
N GLY A 217 -13.27 16.59 8.52
CA GLY A 217 -11.98 17.26 8.60
C GLY A 217 -11.09 16.63 9.65
N GLY A 218 -9.79 16.91 9.60
CA GLY A 218 -8.85 16.35 10.56
C GLY A 218 -7.43 16.80 10.34
N LEU A 219 -6.55 16.27 11.17
CA LEU A 219 -5.11 16.51 11.14
C LEU A 219 -4.38 15.18 11.01
N GLU A 220 -3.34 15.18 10.19
CA GLU A 220 -2.45 14.04 9.99
C GLU A 220 -1.00 14.50 10.10
N MET A 221 -0.22 13.77 10.88
CA MET A 221 1.18 14.07 11.14
C MET A 221 2.02 12.81 11.03
N ALA A 222 3.18 12.96 10.40
CA ALA A 222 4.25 11.98 10.35
C ALA A 222 5.56 12.63 10.79
N ALA A 223 6.40 11.90 11.51
CA ALA A 223 7.73 12.32 11.90
C ALA A 223 8.72 11.17 11.71
N GLN A 224 9.92 11.53 11.27
CA GLN A 224 11.11 10.69 11.22
C GLN A 224 12.12 11.22 12.24
N PHE A 225 12.75 10.35 13.02
CA PHE A 225 13.69 10.74 14.08
C PHE A 225 14.72 9.67 14.37
#